data_AF-A0A9N8VMG0-F1
#
_entry.id   AF-A0A9N8VMG0-F1
#
_cell.length_a   1.000
_cell.length_b   1.000
_cell.length_c   1.000
_cell.angle_alpha   90.00
_cell.angle_beta   90.00
_cell.angle_gamma   90.00
#
_symmetry.space_group_name_H-M   'P 1'
#
loop_
_entity.id
_entity.type
_entity.pdbx_description
1 polymer ?
#
loop_
_entity_poly.entity_id
_entity_poly.type
_entity_poly.pdbx_seq_one_letter_code
_entity_poly.pdbx_strand_id
1 'polypeptide(L)'
;MEEHEVRFMKLEQSDKEKTDLIAKLEHDIEEIRKQTQVIANLQNKSKKNRKFQERCILITQILLGEEPVVEYQPSFMQGLEFGAFFQKYQIALEVQGAQHRLHHTSWYKDVKKLEDVVNRDRLKRCICQDNGIFILEVWYDEKPEDVVNRDWLKRCICQDNGIFLLDEKPEIVIPERIQKIKGFVNQTFRTFDL
;
A
#
# COMPACT_ATOMS: atom_id res chain seq x y z
N MET A 1 50.35 -40.88 36.56
CA MET A 1 50.58 -39.44 36.29
C MET A 1 50.07 -39.11 34.88
N GLU A 2 50.46 -39.86 33.85
CA GLU A 2 50.02 -39.65 32.45
C GLU A 2 48.50 -39.71 32.18
N GLU A 3 47.75 -40.63 32.80
CA GLU A 3 46.29 -40.68 32.58
C GLU A 3 45.54 -39.41 33.03
N HIS A 4 46.04 -38.74 34.08
CA HIS A 4 45.45 -37.50 34.57
C HIS A 4 45.72 -36.33 33.61
N GLU A 5 46.91 -36.28 33.00
CA GLU A 5 47.28 -35.26 32.02
C GLU A 5 46.48 -35.40 30.72
N VAL A 6 46.29 -36.62 30.23
CA VAL A 6 45.45 -36.90 29.05
C VAL A 6 44.00 -36.51 29.29
N ARG A 7 43.47 -36.76 30.50
CA ARG A 7 42.10 -36.37 30.88
C ARG A 7 41.96 -34.84 30.95
N PHE A 8 42.97 -34.14 31.44
CA PHE A 8 42.99 -32.68 31.51
C PHE A 8 43.01 -32.05 30.11
N MET A 9 43.88 -32.50 29.20
CA MET A 9 43.92 -32.02 27.82
C MET A 9 42.59 -32.23 27.07
N LYS A 10 41.90 -33.36 27.28
CA LYS A 10 40.58 -33.62 26.70
C LYS A 10 39.50 -32.66 27.23
N LEU A 11 39.58 -32.29 28.50
CA LEU A 11 38.66 -31.32 29.11
C LEU A 11 38.89 -29.91 28.54
N GLU A 12 40.14 -29.47 28.43
CA GLU A 12 40.49 -28.18 27.83
C GLU A 12 40.02 -28.08 26.36
N GLN A 13 40.23 -29.14 25.59
CA GLN A 13 39.76 -29.19 24.20
C GLN A 13 38.22 -29.11 24.13
N SER A 14 37.52 -29.84 25.01
CA SER A 14 36.05 -29.80 25.07
C SER A 14 35.53 -28.42 25.48
N ASP A 15 36.18 -27.73 26.42
CA ASP A 15 35.77 -26.39 26.85
C ASP A 15 36.05 -25.32 25.78
N LYS A 16 37.12 -25.49 25.00
CA LYS A 16 37.35 -24.66 23.81
C LYS A 16 36.26 -24.84 22.77
N GLU A 17 35.91 -26.09 22.45
CA GLU A 17 34.83 -26.40 21.49
C GLU A 17 33.47 -25.85 21.93
N LYS A 18 33.14 -25.95 23.23
CA LYS A 18 31.91 -25.33 23.77
C LYS A 18 31.94 -23.81 23.66
N THR A 19 33.09 -23.19 23.91
CA THR A 19 33.25 -21.73 23.82
C THR A 19 33.04 -21.25 22.39
N ASP A 20 33.63 -21.94 21.41
CA ASP A 20 33.46 -21.65 19.98
C ASP A 20 32.00 -21.84 19.54
N LEU A 21 31.33 -22.89 20.04
CA LEU A 21 29.89 -23.12 19.81
C LEU A 21 29.01 -22.01 20.41
N ILE A 22 29.32 -21.55 21.63
CA ILE A 22 28.61 -20.45 22.29
C ILE A 22 28.75 -19.18 21.47
N ALA A 23 29.97 -18.81 21.05
CA ALA A 23 30.19 -17.63 20.24
C ALA A 23 29.41 -17.66 18.91
N LYS A 24 29.33 -18.84 18.27
CA LYS A 24 28.53 -19.02 17.05
C LYS A 24 27.03 -18.87 17.31
N LEU A 25 26.52 -19.46 18.40
CA LEU A 25 25.12 -19.30 18.79
C LEU A 25 24.77 -17.85 19.13
N GLU A 26 25.66 -17.12 19.83
CA GLU A 26 25.47 -15.71 20.13
C GLU A 26 25.40 -14.86 18.86
N HIS A 27 26.26 -15.14 17.88
CA HIS A 27 26.21 -14.50 16.57
C HIS A 27 24.88 -14.77 15.86
N ASP A 28 24.45 -16.03 15.80
CA ASP A 28 23.21 -16.42 15.13
C ASP A 28 21.98 -15.80 15.83
N ILE A 29 21.97 -15.72 17.16
CA ILE A 29 20.93 -15.03 17.95
C ILE A 29 20.86 -13.55 17.58
N GLU A 30 22.01 -12.88 17.45
CA GLU A 30 22.06 -11.47 17.08
C GLU A 30 21.56 -11.23 15.65
N GLU A 31 21.87 -12.12 14.71
CA GLU A 31 21.35 -12.06 13.35
C GLU A 31 19.83 -12.28 13.30
N ILE A 32 19.32 -13.26 14.04
CA ILE A 32 17.88 -13.52 14.16
C ILE A 32 17.14 -12.31 14.75
N ARG A 33 17.71 -11.63 15.76
CA ARG A 33 17.13 -10.41 16.34
C ARG A 33 17.02 -9.29 15.30
N LYS A 34 18.08 -9.06 14.51
CA LYS A 34 18.08 -8.06 13.43
C LYS A 34 17.00 -8.38 12.39
N GLN A 35 16.90 -9.63 11.96
CA GLN A 35 15.86 -10.05 11.00
C GLN A 35 14.44 -9.86 11.58
N THR A 36 14.23 -10.23 12.85
CA THR A 36 12.94 -10.09 13.53
C THR A 36 12.48 -8.63 13.58
N GLN A 37 13.40 -7.69 13.88
CA GLN A 37 13.09 -6.27 13.89
C GLN A 37 12.69 -5.75 12.49
N VAL A 38 13.38 -6.19 11.44
CA VAL A 38 13.04 -5.85 10.05
C VAL A 38 11.64 -6.37 9.70
N ILE A 39 11.33 -7.62 10.05
CA ILE A 39 10.01 -8.24 9.80
C ILE A 39 8.92 -7.45 10.53
N ALA A 40 9.12 -7.08 11.80
CA ALA A 40 8.15 -6.30 12.57
C ALA A 40 7.88 -4.93 11.92
N ASN A 41 8.93 -4.25 11.44
CA ASN A 41 8.80 -2.96 10.74
C ASN A 41 8.02 -3.11 9.42
N LEU A 42 8.30 -4.16 8.64
CA LEU A 42 7.59 -4.45 7.40
C LEU A 42 6.11 -4.77 7.63
N GLN A 43 5.80 -5.56 8.66
CA GLN A 43 4.43 -5.88 9.05
C GLN A 43 3.65 -4.62 9.47
N ASN A 44 4.27 -3.73 10.25
CA ASN A 44 3.63 -2.47 10.66
C ASN A 44 3.40 -1.54 9.46
N LYS A 45 4.34 -1.47 8.51
CA LYS A 45 4.18 -0.70 7.28
C LYS A 45 3.03 -1.25 6.41
N SER A 46 2.96 -2.56 6.23
CA SER A 46 1.86 -3.23 5.50
C SER A 46 0.50 -2.97 6.17
N LYS A 47 0.41 -3.08 7.50
CA LYS A 47 -0.82 -2.76 8.25
C LYS A 47 -1.27 -1.31 8.05
N LYS A 48 -0.34 -0.35 8.08
CA LYS A 48 -0.65 1.08 7.82
C LYS A 48 -1.15 1.29 6.39
N ASN A 49 -0.50 0.67 5.42
CA ASN A 49 -0.89 0.77 4.01
C ASN A 49 -2.29 0.19 3.76
N ARG A 50 -2.60 -0.96 4.35
CA ARG A 50 -3.94 -1.56 4.25
C ARG A 50 -5.02 -0.65 4.85
N LYS A 51 -4.79 -0.11 6.05
CA LYS A 51 -5.74 0.83 6.70
C LYS A 51 -5.99 2.08 5.84
N PHE A 52 -4.95 2.60 5.19
CA PHE A 52 -5.08 3.76 4.30
C PHE A 52 -5.89 3.42 3.04
N GLN A 53 -5.67 2.25 2.45
CA GLN A 53 -6.45 1.79 1.31
C GLN A 53 -7.93 1.61 1.65
N GLU A 54 -8.22 0.95 2.77
CA GLU A 54 -9.59 0.79 3.28
C GLU A 54 -10.28 2.15 3.50
N ARG A 55 -9.55 3.16 4.01
CA ARG A 55 -10.08 4.52 4.16
C ARG A 55 -10.39 5.19 2.82
N CYS A 56 -9.52 5.05 1.82
CA CYS A 56 -9.76 5.61 0.49
C CYS A 56 -11.01 4.99 -0.15
N ILE A 57 -11.12 3.66 -0.09
CA ILE A 57 -12.28 2.91 -0.58
C ILE A 57 -13.57 3.43 0.07
N LEU A 58 -13.58 3.56 1.40
CA LEU A 58 -14.75 4.02 2.15
C LEU A 58 -15.15 5.46 1.79
N ILE A 59 -14.19 6.37 1.67
CA ILE A 59 -14.46 7.76 1.28
C ILE A 59 -15.06 7.80 -0.13
N THR A 60 -14.48 7.05 -1.08
CA THR A 60 -14.97 6.99 -2.45
C THR A 60 -16.36 6.34 -2.54
N GLN A 61 -16.63 5.28 -1.78
CA GLN A 61 -17.95 4.65 -1.67
C GLN A 61 -19.02 5.64 -1.18
N ILE A 62 -18.71 6.42 -0.13
CA ILE A 62 -19.63 7.44 0.39
C ILE A 62 -19.88 8.55 -0.65
N LEU A 63 -18.84 8.98 -1.37
CA LEU A 63 -18.94 10.03 -2.39
C LEU A 63 -19.79 9.59 -3.57
N LEU A 64 -19.51 8.39 -4.10
CA LEU A 64 -20.18 7.85 -5.29
C LEU A 64 -21.57 7.28 -4.97
N GLY A 65 -21.81 6.92 -3.70
CA GLY A 65 -23.02 6.22 -3.29
C GLY A 65 -23.12 4.82 -3.91
N GLU A 66 -21.97 4.18 -4.14
CA GLU A 66 -21.83 2.89 -4.81
C GLU A 66 -20.86 2.01 -4.04
N GLU A 67 -21.20 0.74 -3.84
CA GLU A 67 -20.30 -0.28 -3.30
C GLU A 67 -19.26 -0.69 -4.36
N PRO A 68 -17.96 -0.66 -4.04
CA PRO A 68 -16.93 -1.07 -4.98
C PRO A 68 -16.76 -2.59 -5.04
N VAL A 69 -16.26 -3.08 -6.17
CA VAL A 69 -15.62 -4.38 -6.28
C VAL A 69 -14.15 -4.23 -5.87
N VAL A 70 -13.78 -4.79 -4.72
CA VAL A 70 -12.40 -4.75 -4.19
C VAL A 70 -11.54 -5.81 -4.88
N GLU A 71 -10.26 -5.50 -5.14
CA GLU A 71 -9.31 -6.42 -5.79
C GLU A 71 -9.84 -6.94 -7.15
N TYR A 72 -10.41 -6.04 -7.94
CA TYR A 72 -11.09 -6.39 -9.19
C TYR A 72 -10.08 -6.73 -10.30
N GLN A 73 -10.10 -7.97 -10.78
CA GLN A 73 -9.24 -8.45 -11.86
C GLN A 73 -10.08 -8.88 -13.09
N PRO A 74 -10.48 -7.93 -13.95
CA PRO A 74 -11.27 -8.28 -15.13
C PRO A 74 -10.44 -8.96 -16.21
N SER A 75 -11.08 -9.80 -17.03
CA SER A 75 -10.40 -10.54 -18.11
C SER A 75 -9.68 -9.64 -19.12
N PHE A 76 -10.22 -8.45 -19.41
CA PHE A 76 -9.59 -7.48 -20.32
C PHE A 76 -8.31 -6.84 -19.77
N MET A 77 -8.04 -6.97 -18.45
CA MET A 77 -6.84 -6.43 -17.82
C MET A 77 -5.63 -7.38 -17.91
N GLN A 78 -5.74 -8.52 -18.59
CA GLN A 78 -4.61 -9.41 -18.91
C GLN A 78 -3.77 -9.82 -17.68
N GLY A 79 -4.45 -10.03 -16.54
CA GLY A 79 -3.82 -10.38 -15.28
C GLY A 79 -3.49 -9.20 -14.36
N LEU A 80 -3.70 -7.95 -14.79
CA LEU A 80 -3.62 -6.76 -13.93
C LEU A 80 -4.90 -6.62 -13.08
N GLU A 81 -4.75 -6.13 -11.86
CA GLU A 81 -5.84 -5.97 -10.88
C GLU A 81 -6.04 -4.51 -10.50
N PHE A 82 -7.25 -4.14 -10.11
CA PHE A 82 -7.54 -2.85 -9.48
C PHE A 82 -7.66 -2.97 -7.97
N GLY A 83 -7.24 -1.93 -7.23
CA GLY A 83 -7.46 -1.87 -5.79
C GLY A 83 -8.94 -1.89 -5.41
N ALA A 84 -9.75 -1.06 -6.07
CA ALA A 84 -11.21 -1.09 -6.01
C ALA A 84 -11.82 -0.54 -7.30
N PHE A 85 -12.99 -1.02 -7.69
CA PHE A 85 -13.67 -0.62 -8.92
C PHE A 85 -15.14 -0.28 -8.69
N PHE A 86 -15.55 0.89 -9.17
CA PHE A 86 -16.91 1.44 -9.09
C PHE A 86 -17.52 1.35 -10.49
N GLN A 87 -18.33 0.31 -10.71
CA GLN A 87 -18.80 -0.10 -12.02
C GLN A 87 -19.73 0.94 -12.66
N LYS A 88 -20.62 1.57 -11.89
CA LYS A 88 -21.58 2.55 -12.42
C LYS A 88 -20.86 3.76 -13.03
N TYR A 89 -19.81 4.22 -12.37
CA TYR A 89 -19.04 5.40 -12.81
C TYR A 89 -17.82 5.05 -13.67
N GLN A 90 -17.55 3.75 -13.88
CA GLN A 90 -16.34 3.26 -14.55
C GLN A 90 -15.06 3.84 -13.92
N ILE A 91 -14.99 3.85 -12.58
CA ILE A 91 -13.84 4.39 -11.84
C ILE A 91 -13.06 3.26 -11.18
N ALA A 92 -11.76 3.21 -11.44
CA ALA A 92 -10.81 2.37 -10.72
C ALA A 92 -10.05 3.20 -9.68
N LEU A 93 -10.06 2.78 -8.42
CA LEU A 93 -9.29 3.39 -7.34
C LEU A 93 -7.97 2.63 -7.13
N GLU A 94 -6.86 3.36 -7.21
CA GLU A 94 -5.49 2.83 -7.10
C GLU A 94 -4.70 3.56 -6.03
N VAL A 95 -4.31 2.86 -4.98
CA VAL A 95 -3.48 3.46 -3.93
C VAL A 95 -2.00 3.22 -4.23
N GLN A 96 -1.30 4.29 -4.59
CA GLN A 96 0.08 4.28 -5.05
C GLN A 96 1.07 4.47 -3.89
N GLY A 97 2.02 3.53 -3.79
CA GLY A 97 3.19 3.60 -2.92
C GLY A 97 4.08 4.80 -3.23
N ALA A 98 4.73 5.39 -2.21
CA ALA A 98 5.81 6.38 -2.42
C ALA A 98 6.97 5.84 -3.30
N GLN A 99 7.08 4.51 -3.42
CA GLN A 99 7.98 3.81 -4.34
C GLN A 99 7.73 4.13 -5.83
N HIS A 100 6.52 4.55 -6.21
CA HIS A 100 6.19 4.95 -7.59
C HIS A 100 6.52 6.43 -7.86
N ARG A 101 6.64 7.26 -6.81
CA ARG A 101 6.94 8.70 -6.92
C ARG A 101 8.45 8.95 -6.98
N LEU A 102 9.20 8.19 -6.19
CA LEU A 102 10.65 8.27 -6.14
C LEU A 102 11.25 7.29 -7.16
N HIS A 103 11.30 7.70 -8.43
CA HIS A 103 12.10 7.05 -9.48
C HIS A 103 13.63 7.08 -9.21
N HIS A 104 14.03 7.25 -7.95
CA HIS A 104 15.42 7.23 -7.54
C HIS A 104 15.81 5.83 -7.05
N THR A 105 16.95 5.41 -7.55
CA THR A 105 17.62 4.10 -7.50
C THR A 105 17.89 3.50 -6.10
N SER A 106 17.36 4.09 -5.01
CA SER A 106 17.54 3.59 -3.65
C SER A 106 16.50 2.53 -3.24
N TRP A 107 15.31 2.51 -3.87
CA TRP A 107 14.28 1.49 -3.59
C TRP A 107 14.41 0.25 -4.47
N TYR A 108 14.90 0.40 -5.70
CA TYR A 108 15.14 -0.69 -6.63
C TYR A 108 16.64 -0.88 -6.80
N LYS A 109 17.15 -2.04 -6.37
CA LYS A 109 18.54 -2.45 -6.62
C LYS A 109 18.84 -2.70 -8.11
N ASP A 110 17.80 -2.77 -8.93
CA ASP A 110 17.85 -3.21 -10.33
C ASP A 110 17.00 -2.30 -11.21
N VAL A 111 17.62 -1.71 -12.24
CA VAL A 111 16.99 -0.81 -13.21
C VAL A 111 15.89 -1.52 -14.00
N LYS A 112 16.07 -2.83 -14.27
CA LYS A 112 15.09 -3.61 -15.03
C LYS A 112 13.75 -3.72 -14.29
N LYS A 113 13.80 -3.90 -12.97
CA LYS A 113 12.59 -3.94 -12.13
C LYS A 113 11.84 -2.60 -12.11
N LEU A 114 12.57 -1.48 -12.18
CA LEU A 114 11.95 -0.16 -12.28
C LEU A 114 11.25 0.00 -13.64
N GLU A 115 11.92 -0.38 -14.72
CA GLU A 115 11.36 -0.34 -16.07
C GLU A 115 10.11 -1.23 -16.20
N ASP A 116 10.14 -2.44 -15.64
CA ASP A 116 8.98 -3.35 -15.62
C ASP A 116 7.79 -2.72 -14.88
N VAL A 117 8.00 -2.07 -13.73
CA VAL A 117 6.93 -1.37 -12.98
C VAL A 117 6.37 -0.21 -13.78
N VAL A 118 7.23 0.63 -14.39
CA VAL A 118 6.81 1.76 -15.21
C VAL A 118 6.01 1.29 -16.44
N ASN A 119 6.47 0.24 -17.12
CA ASN A 119 5.79 -0.32 -18.27
C ASN A 119 4.44 -0.94 -17.89
N ARG A 120 4.37 -1.62 -16.76
CA ARG A 120 3.12 -2.17 -16.23
C ARG A 120 2.11 -1.08 -15.90
N ASP A 121 2.53 -0.02 -15.21
CA ASP A 121 1.65 1.10 -14.86
C ASP A 121 1.17 1.86 -16.11
N ARG A 122 2.05 2.01 -17.12
CA ARG A 122 1.69 2.58 -18.42
C ARG A 122 0.68 1.70 -19.16
N LEU A 123 0.90 0.39 -19.22
CA LEU A 123 -0.02 -0.55 -19.86
C LEU A 123 -1.40 -0.50 -19.19
N LYS A 124 -1.44 -0.47 -17.85
CA LYS A 124 -2.68 -0.35 -17.08
C LYS A 124 -3.47 0.91 -17.47
N ARG A 125 -2.79 2.06 -17.58
CA ARG A 125 -3.42 3.32 -18.01
C ARG A 125 -3.95 3.24 -19.44
N CYS A 126 -3.20 2.65 -20.37
CA CYS A 126 -3.66 2.47 -21.76
C CYS A 126 -4.92 1.59 -21.83
N ILE A 127 -4.91 0.42 -21.18
CA ILE A 127 -6.07 -0.48 -21.16
C ILE A 127 -7.29 0.22 -20.56
N CYS A 128 -7.13 0.95 -19.45
CA CYS A 128 -8.23 1.70 -18.86
C CYS A 128 -8.79 2.77 -19.81
N GLN A 129 -7.92 3.55 -20.44
CA GLN A 129 -8.33 4.58 -21.40
C GLN A 129 -9.12 3.99 -22.57
N ASP A 130 -8.63 2.89 -23.14
CA ASP A 130 -9.29 2.20 -24.27
C ASP A 130 -10.67 1.64 -23.88
N ASN A 131 -10.89 1.36 -22.59
CA ASN A 131 -12.16 0.85 -22.06
C ASN A 131 -13.03 1.93 -21.39
N GLY A 132 -12.66 3.21 -21.48
CA GLY A 132 -13.41 4.32 -20.86
C GLY A 132 -13.39 4.30 -19.32
N ILE A 133 -12.41 3.61 -18.73
CA ILE A 133 -12.23 3.52 -17.28
C ILE A 133 -11.34 4.66 -16.81
N PHE A 134 -11.84 5.39 -15.81
CA PHE A 134 -11.11 6.45 -15.16
C PHE A 134 -10.33 5.92 -13.96
N ILE A 135 -9.00 6.07 -13.95
CA ILE A 135 -8.16 5.70 -12.82
C ILE A 135 -8.01 6.88 -11.87
N LEU A 136 -8.46 6.71 -10.62
CA LEU A 136 -8.21 7.58 -9.49
C LEU A 136 -6.99 7.08 -8.72
N GLU A 137 -5.84 7.74 -8.93
CA GLU A 137 -4.59 7.42 -8.24
C GLU A 137 -4.49 8.22 -6.92
N VAL A 138 -4.35 7.53 -5.79
CA VAL A 138 -4.21 8.15 -4.47
C VAL A 138 -2.86 7.78 -3.86
N TRP A 139 -2.07 8.77 -3.43
CA TRP A 139 -0.75 8.52 -2.88
C TRP A 139 -0.76 8.40 -1.35
N TYR A 140 0.02 7.47 -0.79
CA TYR A 140 0.06 7.24 0.68
C TYR A 140 0.58 8.42 1.51
N ASP A 141 1.37 9.31 0.92
CA ASP A 141 1.87 10.52 1.57
C ASP A 141 0.88 11.69 1.53
N GLU A 142 -0.23 11.51 0.81
CA GLU A 142 -1.32 12.48 0.75
C GLU A 142 -2.40 12.14 1.78
N LYS A 143 -3.13 13.16 2.24
CA LYS A 143 -4.29 12.94 3.09
C LYS A 143 -5.42 12.37 2.22
N PRO A 144 -6.02 11.21 2.56
CA PRO A 144 -7.09 10.60 1.77
C PRO A 144 -8.22 11.60 1.46
N GLU A 145 -8.53 12.46 2.42
CA GLU A 145 -9.57 13.47 2.30
C GLU A 145 -9.20 14.56 1.27
N ASP A 146 -7.92 14.90 1.13
CA ASP A 146 -7.48 15.95 0.21
C ASP A 146 -7.43 15.46 -1.23
N VAL A 147 -7.03 14.19 -1.45
CA VAL A 147 -6.88 13.62 -2.80
C VAL A 147 -8.23 13.37 -3.44
N VAL A 148 -9.11 12.68 -2.72
CA VAL A 148 -10.43 12.34 -3.24
C VAL A 148 -11.26 13.60 -3.44
N ASN A 149 -11.04 14.68 -2.66
CA ASN A 149 -11.70 15.96 -2.88
C ASN A 149 -11.07 16.83 -4.00
N ARG A 150 -9.74 16.84 -4.20
CA ARG A 150 -9.08 17.72 -5.19
C ARG A 150 -9.26 17.26 -6.64
N ASP A 151 -9.03 15.98 -6.91
CA ASP A 151 -9.03 15.48 -8.29
C ASP A 151 -10.44 15.33 -8.85
N TRP A 152 -11.40 15.02 -7.97
CA TRP A 152 -12.82 14.86 -8.31
C TRP A 152 -13.51 16.19 -8.63
N LEU A 153 -13.34 17.24 -7.79
CA LEU A 153 -13.92 18.57 -8.06
C LEU A 153 -13.35 19.22 -9.32
N LYS A 154 -12.04 19.05 -9.56
CA LYS A 154 -11.39 19.68 -10.72
C LYS A 154 -11.77 18.98 -12.03
N ARG A 155 -11.87 17.65 -12.08
CA ARG A 155 -12.24 16.94 -13.31
C ARG A 155 -13.72 17.00 -13.64
N CYS A 156 -14.63 16.98 -12.65
CA CYS A 156 -16.05 17.22 -12.88
C CYS A 156 -16.36 18.61 -13.46
N ILE A 157 -15.46 19.59 -13.29
CA ILE A 157 -15.62 20.95 -13.83
C ILE A 157 -14.95 21.14 -15.20
N CYS A 158 -13.96 20.34 -15.59
CA CYS A 158 -13.04 20.76 -16.68
C CYS A 158 -13.07 20.05 -18.03
N GLN A 159 -13.62 18.84 -18.25
CA GLN A 159 -13.47 18.24 -19.60
C GLN A 159 -14.72 17.53 -20.14
N ASP A 160 -15.42 18.28 -21.00
CA ASP A 160 -16.09 17.91 -22.24
C ASP A 160 -15.72 16.52 -22.79
N ASN A 161 -16.41 15.46 -22.33
CA ASN A 161 -16.73 14.24 -23.08
C ASN A 161 -17.73 13.32 -22.32
N GLY A 162 -18.80 13.91 -21.77
CA GLY A 162 -20.01 13.12 -21.51
C GLY A 162 -20.05 12.24 -20.26
N ILE A 163 -19.52 12.70 -19.12
CA ILE A 163 -19.92 12.16 -17.80
C ILE A 163 -20.64 13.25 -17.01
N PHE A 164 -21.92 13.45 -17.33
CA PHE A 164 -22.88 14.10 -16.43
C PHE A 164 -24.06 13.16 -16.27
N LEU A 165 -24.15 12.44 -15.14
CA LEU A 165 -25.41 12.01 -14.52
C LEU A 165 -25.17 11.76 -13.03
N LEU A 166 -25.08 12.83 -12.23
CA LEU A 166 -25.83 12.81 -10.98
C LEU A 166 -27.18 13.41 -11.36
N ASP A 167 -28.27 12.63 -11.24
CA ASP A 167 -29.65 13.08 -11.53
C ASP A 167 -30.09 14.26 -10.64
N GLU A 168 -29.25 14.64 -9.68
CA GLU A 168 -29.39 15.79 -8.81
C GLU A 168 -28.32 16.82 -9.14
N LYS A 169 -28.70 18.11 -9.16
CA LYS A 169 -27.79 19.24 -9.42
C LYS A 169 -26.49 19.06 -8.60
N PRO A 170 -25.33 18.83 -9.25
CA PRO A 170 -24.05 18.59 -8.57
C PRO A 170 -23.70 19.71 -7.59
N GLU A 171 -24.15 20.93 -7.87
CA GLU A 171 -23.99 22.12 -7.04
C GLU A 171 -24.57 21.98 -5.60
N ILE A 172 -25.53 21.07 -5.37
CA ILE A 172 -26.23 20.90 -4.07
C ILE A 172 -25.76 19.63 -3.35
N VAL A 173 -25.68 18.50 -4.07
CA VAL A 173 -25.37 17.19 -3.49
C VAL A 173 -23.93 17.09 -3.03
N ILE A 174 -23.03 17.74 -3.76
CA ILE A 174 -21.60 17.67 -3.49
C ILE A 174 -21.25 18.36 -2.17
N PRO A 175 -21.68 19.62 -1.90
CA PRO A 175 -21.48 20.24 -0.58
C PRO A 175 -22.07 19.44 0.59
N GLU A 176 -23.26 18.85 0.43
CA GLU A 176 -23.91 18.06 1.48
C GLU A 176 -23.16 16.75 1.78
N ARG A 177 -22.75 16.02 0.74
CA ARG A 177 -21.92 14.81 0.90
C ARG A 177 -20.55 15.15 1.47
N ILE A 178 -19.93 16.25 1.06
CA ILE A 178 -18.67 16.74 1.64
C ILE A 178 -18.83 17.10 3.11
N GLN A 179 -19.91 17.77 3.52
CA GLN A 179 -20.18 18.05 4.92
C GLN A 179 -20.39 16.76 5.71
N LYS A 180 -21.11 15.77 5.14
CA LYS A 180 -21.31 14.45 5.75
C LYS A 180 -19.99 13.70 5.91
N ILE A 181 -19.09 13.75 4.92
CA ILE A 181 -17.75 13.16 4.99
C ILE A 181 -16.90 13.87 6.03
N LYS A 182 -16.87 15.21 6.05
CA LYS A 182 -16.16 15.98 7.07
C LYS A 182 -16.67 15.66 8.48
N GLY A 183 -17.99 15.49 8.64
CA GLY A 183 -18.60 15.06 9.90
C GLY A 183 -18.19 13.64 10.30
N PHE A 184 -18.29 12.68 9.37
CA PHE A 184 -17.95 11.28 9.60
C PHE A 184 -16.46 11.09 9.91
N VAL A 185 -15.58 11.73 9.14
CA VAL A 185 -14.12 11.78 9.33
C VAL A 185 -13.82 12.36 10.71
N ASN A 186 -14.35 13.52 11.07
CA ASN A 186 -14.11 14.12 12.40
C ASN A 186 -14.59 13.22 13.55
N GLN A 187 -15.64 12.43 13.34
CA GLN A 187 -16.19 11.54 14.36
C GLN A 187 -15.40 10.22 14.47
N THR A 188 -14.94 9.66 13.36
CA THR A 188 -14.08 8.47 13.35
C THR A 188 -12.66 8.79 13.81
N PHE A 189 -12.05 9.91 13.40
CA PHE A 189 -10.71 10.24 13.89
C PHE A 189 -10.64 10.39 15.42
N ARG A 190 -11.71 10.86 16.07
CA ARG A 190 -11.82 10.91 17.55
C ARG A 190 -11.84 9.54 18.23
N THR A 191 -12.26 8.47 17.54
CA THR A 191 -12.30 7.12 18.10
C THR A 191 -11.05 6.28 17.81
N PHE A 192 -10.20 6.72 16.89
CA PHE A 192 -8.96 6.01 16.51
C PHE A 192 -7.68 6.61 17.14
N ASP A 193 -7.78 7.74 17.86
CA ASP A 193 -6.70 8.35 18.66
C ASP A 193 -6.70 7.89 20.14
N LEU A 194 -7.44 6.81 20.48
CA LEU A 194 -7.45 6.13 21.79
C LEU A 194 -6.63 4.84 21.77
#